data_AF-A0A0S8CF91-F1
#
_entry.id   AF-A0A0S8CF91-F1
#
_cell.length_a   1.000
_cell.length_b   1.000
_cell.length_c   1.000
_cell.angle_alpha   90.00
_cell.angle_beta   90.00
_cell.angle_gamma   90.00
#
_symmetry.space_group_name_H-M   'P 1'
#
loop_
_entity.id
_entity.type
_entity.pdbx_description
1 polymer ?
#
loop_
_entity_poly.entity_id
_entity_poly.type
_entity_poly.pdbx_seq_one_letter_code
_entity_poly.pdbx_strand_id
1 'polypeptide(L)' 'MSIREKRRITKLLGSSDIETIIDELRQLPAARVINPLIGALCSNDETVRWHAITALGGGS' A
#
# COMPACT_ATOMS: atom_id res chain seq x y z
N MET A 1 -15.65 -0.49 1.92
CA MET A 1 -14.45 -1.31 1.67
C MET A 1 -14.45 -2.48 2.64
N SER A 2 -14.34 -3.72 2.15
CA SER A 2 -14.38 -4.91 3.01
C SER A 2 -13.07 -5.08 3.79
N ILE A 3 -13.16 -5.51 5.05
CA ILE A 3 -12.01 -5.72 5.96
C ILE A 3 -10.93 -6.61 5.33
N ARG A 4 -11.35 -7.61 4.55
CA ARG A 4 -10.45 -8.52 3.82
C ARG A 4 -9.53 -7.79 2.85
N GLU A 5 -10.03 -6.75 2.20
CA GLU A 5 -9.29 -6.05 1.17
C GLU A 5 -8.26 -5.08 1.76
N LYS A 6 -8.63 -4.40 2.85
CA LYS A 6 -7.68 -3.60 3.64
C LYS A 6 -6.49 -4.46 4.07
N ARG A 7 -6.78 -5.66 4.60
CA ARG A 7 -5.76 -6.63 5.01
C ARG A 7 -4.89 -7.10 3.83
N ARG A 8 -5.48 -7.26 2.64
CA ARG A 8 -4.74 -7.64 1.42
C ARG A 8 -3.73 -6.56 1.04
N ILE A 9 -4.13 -5.29 1.05
CA ILE A 9 -3.24 -4.16 0.75
C ILE A 9 -2.13 -4.04 1.80
N THR A 10 -2.44 -4.17 3.09
CA THR A 10 -1.40 -4.14 4.13
C THR A 10 -0.40 -5.30 3.99
N LYS A 11 -0.88 -6.49 3.63
CA LYS A 11 0.00 -7.64 3.36
C LYS A 11 0.88 -7.40 2.13
N LEU A 12 0.31 -6.81 1.07
CA LEU A 12 1.04 -6.47 -0.14
C LEU A 12 2.17 -5.47 0.15
N LEU A 13 1.91 -4.43 0.96
CA LEU A 13 2.91 -3.45 1.39
C LEU A 13 4.07 -4.06 2.21
N GLY A 14 3.89 -5.25 2.78
CA GLY A 14 4.96 -5.98 3.47
C GLY A 14 5.80 -6.89 2.57
N SER A 15 5.51 -6.94 1.26
CA SER A 15 6.33 -7.68 0.28
C SER A 15 7.62 -6.94 -0.03
N SER A 16 8.65 -7.62 -0.52
CA SER A 16 9.95 -7.00 -0.85
C SER A 16 9.96 -6.23 -2.18
N ASP A 17 9.03 -6.51 -3.08
CA ASP A 17 9.05 -6.00 -4.46
C ASP A 17 8.12 -4.78 -4.65
N ILE A 18 8.66 -3.58 -4.45
CA ILE A 18 7.91 -2.32 -4.55
C ILE A 18 7.26 -2.08 -5.93
N GLU A 19 7.89 -2.53 -7.02
CA GLU A 19 7.31 -2.39 -8.36
C GLU A 19 6.01 -3.18 -8.48
N THR A 20 6.01 -4.44 -8.03
CA THR A 20 4.81 -5.29 -7.98
C THR A 20 3.74 -4.68 -7.08
N ILE A 21 4.14 -4.09 -5.95
CA ILE A 21 3.21 -3.40 -5.05
C ILE A 21 2.52 -2.26 -5.81
N ILE A 22 3.28 -1.38 -6.46
CA ILE A 22 2.72 -0.22 -7.17
C ILE A 22 1.78 -0.68 -8.29
N ASP A 23 2.16 -1.67 -9.08
CA ASP A 23 1.33 -2.17 -10.18
C ASP A 23 0.02 -2.78 -9.70
N GLU A 24 0.05 -3.58 -8.63
CA GLU A 24 -1.17 -4.11 -7.99
C GLU A 24 -2.06 -2.99 -7.42
N LEU A 25 -1.46 -1.96 -6.81
CA LEU A 25 -2.22 -0.82 -6.29
C LEU A 25 -2.82 0.03 -7.43
N ARG A 26 -2.15 0.14 -8.59
CA ARG A 26 -2.67 0.83 -9.78
C ARG A 26 -3.89 0.15 -10.38
N GLN A 27 -4.04 -1.17 -10.22
CA GLN A 27 -5.24 -1.89 -10.66
C GLN A 27 -6.47 -1.60 -9.78
N LEU A 28 -6.29 -0.93 -8.63
CA LEU A 28 -7.36 -0.63 -7.69
C LEU A 28 -7.81 0.84 -7.81
N PRO A 29 -9.12 1.13 -7.63
CA PRO A 29 -9.60 2.50 -7.56
C PRO A 29 -8.90 3.29 -6.45
N ALA A 30 -8.37 4.48 -6.75
CA ALA A 30 -7.60 5.29 -5.82
C ALA A 30 -8.28 5.49 -4.45
N ALA A 31 -9.61 5.69 -4.43
CA ALA A 31 -10.40 5.83 -3.20
C ALA A 31 -10.31 4.60 -2.25
N ARG A 32 -10.03 3.40 -2.78
CA ARG A 32 -9.84 2.17 -1.99
C ARG A 32 -8.39 2.01 -1.50
N VAL A 33 -7.43 2.69 -2.13
CA VAL A 33 -6.00 2.54 -1.86
C VAL A 33 -5.51 3.60 -0.87
N ILE A 34 -6.02 4.84 -0.99
CA ILE A 34 -5.57 5.99 -0.17
C ILE A 34 -5.75 5.73 1.33
N ASN A 35 -6.92 5.27 1.77
CA ASN A 35 -7.18 5.02 3.20
C ASN A 35 -6.25 3.97 3.82
N PRO A 36 -6.03 2.79 3.19
CA PRO A 36 -5.01 1.85 3.63
C PRO A 36 -3.59 2.41 3.63
N LEU A 37 -3.20 3.16 2.60
CA LEU A 37 -1.87 3.75 2.52
C LEU A 37 -1.62 4.75 3.66
N ILE A 38 -2.58 5.64 3.94
CA ILE A 38 -2.49 6.56 5.08
C ILE A 38 -2.36 5.78 6.39
N GLY A 39 -3.12 4.70 6.57
CA GLY A 39 -2.99 3.84 7.76
C GLY A 39 -1.63 3.13 7.83
N ALA A 40 -1.06 2.74 6.70
CA ALA A 40 0.24 2.07 6.61
C ALA A 40 1.41 3.00 6.96
N LEU A 41 1.27 4.32 6.81
CA LEU A 41 2.25 5.30 7.30
C LEU A 41 2.46 5.21 8.82
N CYS A 42 1.44 4.76 9.56
CA CYS A 42 1.50 4.54 11.01
C CYS A 42 1.91 3.11 11.39
N SER A 43 2.33 2.28 10.43
CA SER A 43 2.76 0.91 10.71
C SER A 43 4.05 0.89 11.55
N ASN A 44 4.17 -0.04 12.49
CA ASN A 44 5.43 -0.31 13.19
C ASN A 44 6.49 -0.90 12.27
N ASP A 45 6.07 -1.57 11.19
CA ASP A 45 6.96 -2.12 10.18
C ASP A 45 7.49 -1.00 9.26
N GLU A 46 8.80 -0.81 9.27
CA GLU A 46 9.48 0.23 8.47
C GLU A 46 9.33 0.02 6.97
N THR A 47 9.42 -1.22 6.50
CA THR A 47 9.26 -1.57 5.09
C THR A 47 7.86 -1.18 4.60
N VAL A 48 6.84 -1.48 5.40
CA VAL A 48 5.45 -1.10 5.10
C VAL A 48 5.29 0.42 5.02
N ARG A 49 5.94 1.18 5.91
CA ARG A 49 5.90 2.66 5.88
C ARG A 49 6.55 3.19 4.60
N TRP A 50 7.75 2.72 4.25
CA TRP A 50 8.46 3.15 3.05
C TRP A 50 7.68 2.82 1.78
N HIS A 51 7.13 1.61 1.66
CA HIS A 51 6.30 1.24 0.52
C HIS A 51 5.04 2.11 0.42
N ALA A 52 4.42 2.47 1.55
CA ALA A 52 3.27 3.36 1.54
C ALA A 52 3.65 4.78 1.06
N ILE A 53 4.81 5.31 1.48
CA ILE A 53 5.34 6.59 1.03
C ILE A 53 5.60 6.56 -0.48
N THR A 54 6.32 5.55 -0.97
CA THR A 54 6.65 5.41 -2.40
C THR A 54 5.40 5.25 -3.27
N ALA A 55 4.43 4.45 -2.83
CA ALA A 55 3.17 4.27 -3.54
C ALA A 55 2.33 5.56 -3.59
N LEU A 56 2.36 6.39 -2.54
CA LEU A 56 1.69 7.70 -2.52
C LEU A 56 2.39 8.75 -3.38
N GLY A 57 3.73 8.74 -3.39
CA GLY A 57 4.54 9.68 -4.17
C GLY A 57 4.46 9.44 -5.68
N GLY A 58 4.02 8.24 -6.11
CA GLY A 58 4.06 7.83 -7.51
C GLY A 58 5.51 7.61 -7.92
N GLY A 59 6.01 6.40 -7.73
CA GLY A 59 7.35 6.00 -8.19
C GLY A 59 7.60 6.55 -9.59
N SER A 60 8.62 7.41 -9.69
CA SER A 60 9.04 8.11 -10.91
C SER A 60 9.61 7.15 -11.94
#